data_AF-A0A1V5ZQC4-F1
#
_entry.id   AF-A0A1V5ZQC4-F1
#
_cell.length_a   1.000
_cell.length_b   1.000
_cell.length_c   1.000
_cell.angle_alpha   90.00
_cell.angle_beta   90.00
_cell.angle_gamma   90.00
#
_symmetry.space_group_name_H-M   'P 1'
#
loop_
_entity.id
_entity.type
_entity.pdbx_description
1 polymer ?
#
loop_
_entity_poly.entity_id
_entity_poly.type
_entity_poly.pdbx_seq_one_letter_code
_entity_poly.pdbx_strand_id
1 'polypeptide(L)'
;MSGEYVIKARSIMAEDGVLALIFKVDAKSKELVGNIQIESRGFVYSSEVKDIHTKVVEFARAKYVENSKRKMPVKDNLKILKEDL
;
A
#
# COMPACT_ATOMS: atom_id res chain seq x y z
N MET A 1 6.35 -14.47 22.99
CA MET A 1 5.31 -14.13 21.99
C MET A 1 5.78 -13.20 20.86
N SER A 2 6.93 -12.51 20.95
CA SER A 2 7.45 -11.66 19.85
C SER A 2 8.13 -12.44 18.71
N GLY A 3 8.75 -13.59 18.99
CA GLY A 3 9.50 -14.37 18.00
C GLY A 3 8.62 -15.03 16.93
N GLU A 4 7.44 -15.53 17.31
CA GLU A 4 6.53 -16.24 16.40
C GLU A 4 5.98 -15.32 15.29
N TYR A 5 5.65 -14.07 15.63
CA TYR A 5 5.22 -13.07 14.64
C TYR A 5 6.30 -12.79 13.58
N VAL A 6 7.57 -12.70 14.00
CA VAL A 6 8.70 -12.46 13.09
C VAL A 6 8.89 -13.65 12.16
N ILE A 7 8.78 -14.88 12.66
CA ILE A 7 8.88 -16.08 11.82
C ILE A 7 7.74 -16.13 10.80
N LYS A 8 6.50 -15.87 11.24
CA LYS A 8 5.34 -15.82 10.34
C LYS A 8 5.50 -14.75 9.25
N ALA A 9 5.92 -13.55 9.61
CA ALA A 9 6.16 -12.48 8.64
C ALA A 9 7.24 -12.87 7.62
N ARG A 10 8.32 -13.54 8.05
CA ARG A 10 9.36 -14.04 7.15
C ARG A 10 8.84 -15.10 6.18
N SER A 11 8.01 -16.02 6.64
CA SER A 11 7.40 -17.03 5.77
C SER A 11 6.58 -16.39 4.65
N ILE A 12 5.72 -15.42 5.00
CA ILE A 12 4.90 -14.69 4.00
C ILE A 12 5.79 -13.95 3.00
N MET A 13 6.79 -13.21 3.47
CA MET A 13 7.70 -12.46 2.58
C MET A 13 8.54 -13.37 1.68
N ALA A 14 8.83 -14.61 2.11
CA ALA A 14 9.58 -15.57 1.32
C ALA A 14 8.74 -16.20 0.21
N GLU A 15 7.43 -16.36 0.43
CA GLU A 15 6.49 -16.95 -0.52
C GLU A 15 5.96 -15.91 -1.53
N ASP A 16 5.50 -14.77 -1.03
CA ASP A 16 4.78 -13.76 -1.83
C ASP A 16 5.65 -12.55 -2.24
N GLY A 17 6.84 -12.43 -1.64
CA GLY A 17 7.68 -11.24 -1.78
C GLY A 17 7.15 -10.03 -0.99
N VAL A 18 7.66 -8.85 -1.35
CA VAL A 18 7.36 -7.59 -0.68
C VAL A 18 7.11 -6.50 -1.71
N LEU A 19 6.13 -5.66 -1.41
CA LEU A 19 5.79 -4.44 -2.15
C LEU A 19 5.64 -3.27 -1.17
N ALA A 20 6.42 -2.23 -1.35
CA ALA A 20 6.40 -1.01 -0.54
C ALA A 20 5.97 0.18 -1.39
N LEU A 21 4.98 0.92 -0.89
CA LEU A 21 4.48 2.17 -1.48
C LEU A 21 4.81 3.34 -0.55
N ILE A 22 5.48 4.35 -1.07
CA ILE A 22 5.89 5.53 -0.30
C ILE A 22 5.11 6.74 -0.81
N PHE A 23 4.24 7.26 0.05
CA PHE A 23 3.42 8.43 -0.20
C PHE A 23 4.07 9.65 0.43
N LYS A 24 4.37 10.65 -0.39
CA LYS A 24 4.73 11.99 0.09
C LYS A 24 3.45 12.81 0.18
N VAL A 25 3.10 13.25 1.38
CA VAL A 25 1.83 13.92 1.68
C VAL A 25 2.11 15.22 2.42
N ASP A 26 1.47 16.31 2.00
CA ASP A 26 1.49 17.55 2.76
C ASP A 26 0.69 17.41 4.06
N ALA A 27 1.30 17.76 5.19
CA ALA A 27 0.69 17.55 6.50
C ALA A 27 -0.58 18.39 6.73
N LYS A 28 -0.70 19.56 6.08
CA LYS A 28 -1.80 20.51 6.22
C LYS A 28 -2.90 20.24 5.19
N SER A 29 -2.57 20.17 3.90
CA SER A 29 -3.58 19.99 2.85
C SER A 29 -4.01 18.52 2.68
N LYS A 30 -3.20 17.57 3.17
CA LYS A 30 -3.36 16.13 2.91
C LYS A 30 -3.34 15.77 1.42
N GLU A 31 -2.72 16.62 0.61
CA GLU A 31 -2.53 16.37 -0.81
C GLU A 31 -1.26 15.57 -1.06
N LEU A 32 -1.26 14.79 -2.14
CA LEU A 32 -0.08 14.05 -2.58
C LEU A 32 0.94 15.02 -3.19
N VAL A 33 2.16 15.00 -2.65
CA VAL A 33 3.28 15.78 -3.13
C VAL A 33 4.11 14.93 -4.09
N GLY A 34 3.85 15.09 -5.39
CA GLY A 34 4.57 14.41 -6.46
C GLY A 34 4.09 12.97 -6.73
N ASN A 35 5.01 12.11 -7.13
CA ASN A 35 4.73 10.72 -7.50
C ASN A 35 4.85 9.78 -6.30
N ILE A 36 3.97 8.79 -6.22
CA ILE A 36 4.06 7.66 -5.29
C ILE A 36 5.25 6.81 -5.73
N GLN A 37 6.18 6.54 -4.83
CA GLN A 37 7.30 5.65 -5.10
C GLN A 37 6.89 4.22 -4.79
N ILE A 38 7.34 3.28 -5.63
CA ILE A 38 7.02 1.86 -5.52
C ILE A 38 8.32 1.07 -5.56
N GLU A 39 8.52 0.24 -4.54
CA GLU A 39 9.68 -0.64 -4.41
C GLU A 39 9.16 -2.06 -4.19
N SER A 40 9.64 -3.02 -4.98
CA SER A 40 9.26 -4.44 -4.81
C SER A 40 10.47 -5.35 -4.80
N ARG A 41 10.36 -6.48 -4.10
CA ARG A 41 11.37 -7.54 -4.05
C ARG A 41 10.68 -8.89 -3.97
N GLY A 42 11.01 -9.81 -4.88
CA GLY A 42 10.42 -11.16 -4.91
C GLY A 42 8.92 -11.21 -5.25
N PHE A 43 8.32 -10.09 -5.68
CA PHE A 43 6.88 -9.96 -5.88
C PHE A 43 6.43 -10.31 -7.31
N VAL A 44 7.13 -9.80 -8.33
CA VAL A 44 6.75 -9.97 -9.75
C VAL A 44 7.98 -10.22 -10.62
N TYR A 45 7.81 -11.00 -11.69
CA TYR A 45 8.87 -11.29 -12.65
C TYR A 45 9.30 -10.03 -13.40
N SER A 46 10.60 -9.87 -13.65
CA SER A 46 11.18 -8.61 -14.16
C SER A 46 10.55 -8.10 -15.47
N SER A 47 10.03 -8.99 -16.32
CA SER A 47 9.34 -8.61 -17.56
C SER A 47 7.99 -7.92 -17.33
N GLU A 48 7.31 -8.21 -16.22
CA GLU A 48 5.96 -7.70 -15.90
C GLU A 48 5.99 -6.56 -14.88
N VAL A 49 7.16 -6.34 -14.23
CA VAL A 49 7.34 -5.33 -13.17
C VAL A 49 6.78 -3.99 -13.57
N LYS A 50 7.07 -3.50 -14.79
CA LYS A 50 6.65 -2.17 -15.23
C LYS A 50 5.13 -2.04 -15.29
N ASP A 51 4.44 -3.03 -15.86
CA ASP A 51 2.99 -3.00 -16.03
C ASP A 51 2.28 -3.12 -14.68
N ILE A 52 2.67 -4.11 -13.87
CA ILE A 52 2.08 -4.32 -12.55
C ILE A 52 2.35 -3.12 -11.63
N HIS A 53 3.58 -2.59 -11.59
CA HIS A 53 3.88 -1.42 -10.76
C HIS A 53 3.05 -0.21 -11.16
N THR A 54 2.83 0.00 -12.47
CA THR A 54 2.01 1.11 -12.96
C THR A 54 0.58 0.96 -12.48
N LYS A 55 -0.02 -0.23 -12.67
CA LYS A 55 -1.39 -0.53 -12.21
C LYS A 55 -1.56 -0.35 -10.69
N VAL A 56 -0.59 -0.82 -9.91
CA VAL A 56 -0.59 -0.65 -8.44
C VAL A 56 -0.55 0.83 -8.07
N VAL A 57 0.34 1.62 -8.68
CA VAL A 57 0.48 3.05 -8.38
C VAL A 57 -0.79 3.81 -8.74
N GLU A 58 -1.39 3.52 -9.90
CA GLU A 58 -2.65 4.12 -10.32
C GLU A 58 -3.80 3.79 -9.37
N PHE A 59 -3.94 2.52 -9.00
CA PHE A 59 -4.93 2.07 -8.02
C PHE A 59 -4.74 2.77 -6.66
N ALA A 60 -3.50 2.78 -6.16
CA ALA A 60 -3.16 3.39 -4.88
C ALA A 60 -3.45 4.91 -4.87
N ARG A 61 -3.10 5.60 -5.96
CA ARG A 61 -3.40 7.04 -6.13
C ARG A 61 -4.90 7.29 -6.13
N ALA A 62 -5.67 6.52 -6.91
CA ALA A 62 -7.11 6.68 -7.01
C ALA A 62 -7.78 6.47 -5.64
N LYS A 63 -7.41 5.40 -4.92
CA LYS A 63 -7.95 5.10 -3.59
C LYS A 63 -7.57 6.14 -2.54
N TYR A 64 -6.36 6.67 -2.59
CA TYR A 64 -5.95 7.75 -1.71
C TYR A 64 -6.80 9.01 -1.91
N VAL A 65 -6.98 9.43 -3.17
CA VAL A 65 -7.76 10.64 -3.50
C VAL A 65 -9.24 10.45 -3.14
N GLU A 66 -9.80 9.27 -3.41
CA GLU A 66 -11.17 8.93 -3.04
C GLU A 66 -11.38 9.03 -1.52
N ASN A 67 -10.52 8.38 -0.73
CA ASN A 67 -10.64 8.36 0.73
C ASN A 67 -10.33 9.72 1.38
N SER A 68 -9.38 10.49 0.82
CA SER A 68 -9.05 11.83 1.32
C SER A 68 -10.26 12.78 1.26
N LYS A 69 -11.11 12.64 0.23
CA LYS A 69 -12.34 13.45 0.10
C LYS A 69 -13.42 13.10 1.13
N ARG A 70 -13.50 11.84 1.57
CA ARG A 70 -14.54 11.39 2.50
C ARG A 70 -14.41 11.98 3.91
N LYS A 71 -13.21 12.45 4.31
CA LYS A 71 -12.92 13.08 5.61
C LYS A 71 -13.54 12.34 6.82
N MET A 72 -13.57 11.02 6.76
CA MET A 72 -14.18 10.19 7.80
C MET A 72 -13.23 10.01 9.00
N PRO A 73 -13.78 9.85 10.22
CA PRO A 73 -12.99 9.43 11.36
C PRO A 73 -12.24 8.12 11.09
N VAL A 74 -11.03 7.99 11.63
CA VAL A 74 -10.17 6.81 11.42
C VAL A 74 -10.88 5.50 11.76
N LYS A 75 -11.73 5.50 12.80
CA LYS A 75 -12.49 4.32 13.22
C LYS A 75 -13.45 3.82 12.15
N ASP A 76 -14.07 4.73 11.41
CA ASP A 76 -15.06 4.36 10.39
C ASP A 76 -14.36 3.90 9.10
N ASN A 77 -13.23 4.53 8.75
CA ASN A 77 -12.35 4.04 7.68
C ASN A 77 -11.87 2.61 7.95
N LEU A 78 -11.49 2.29 9.20
CA LEU A 78 -11.03 0.94 9.57
C LEU A 78 -12.12 -0.12 9.52
N LYS A 79 -13.40 0.25 9.69
CA LYS A 79 -14.53 -0.68 9.54
C LYS A 79 -14.74 -1.05 8.08
N ILE A 80 -14.78 -0.05 7.20
CA ILE A 80 -14.94 -0.25 5.76
C ILE A 80 -13.83 -1.14 5.21
N LEU A 81 -12.57 -0.89 5.61
CA LEU A 81 -11.43 -1.71 5.18
C LEU A 81 -11.52 -3.17 5.62
N LYS A 82 -12.21 -3.48 6.73
CA LYS A 82 -12.43 -4.86 7.19
C LYS A 82 -13.59 -5.55 6.49
N GLU A 83 -14.53 -4.80 5.95
CA GLU A 83 -15.66 -5.34 5.20
C GLU A 83 -15.27 -5.63 3.74
N ASP A 84 -14.27 -4.91 3.21
CA ASP A 84 -13.73 -5.09 1.85
C ASP A 84 -12.70 -6.25 1.72
N LEU A 85 -12.27 -6.87 2.83
CA LEU A 85 -11.26 -7.95 2.89
C LEU A 85 -11.89 -9.30 3.26
#